data_AF-A0A845EY71-F1
#
_entry.id   AF-A0A845EY71-F1
#
_cell.length_a   1.000
_cell.length_b   1.000
_cell.length_c   1.000
_cell.angle_alpha   90.00
_cell.angle_beta   90.00
_cell.angle_gamma   90.00
#
_symmetry.space_group_name_H-M   'P 1'
#
loop_
_entity.id
_entity.type
_entity.pdbx_description
1 polymer ?
#
loop_
_entity_poly.entity_id
_entity_poly.type
_entity_poly.pdbx_seq_one_letter_code
_entity_poly.pdbx_strand_id
1 'polypeptide(L)' 'MKPDILLFDEPTSALDPELIGEVLAVMKTLAQEGQTILIVNHEMNFAEKVADHVIFMAD' A
#
# COMPACT_ATOMS: atom_id res chain seq x y z
N MET A 1 6.97 -17.07 -12.28
CA MET A 1 5.55 -16.80 -11.98
C MET A 1 5.46 -15.40 -11.42
N LYS A 2 4.59 -14.53 -11.95
CA LYS A 2 4.19 -13.28 -11.28
C LYS A 2 2.99 -13.61 -10.38
N PRO A 3 2.95 -13.13 -9.12
CA PRO A 3 1.81 -13.36 -8.25
C PRO A 3 0.60 -12.54 -8.71
N ASP A 4 -0.60 -13.10 -8.55
CA ASP A 4 -1.86 -12.42 -8.85
C ASP A 4 -2.15 -11.31 -7.82
N ILE A 5 -1.70 -11.50 -6.57
CA ILE A 5 -1.89 -10.58 -5.44
C ILE A 5 -0.57 -10.39 -4.70
N LEU A 6 -0.24 -9.13 -4.40
CA LEU A 6 0.85 -8.74 -3.51
C LEU A 6 0.28 -8.24 -2.19
N LEU A 7 0.73 -8.81 -1.07
CA LEU A 7 0.36 -8.38 0.28
C LEU A 7 1.51 -7.60 0.90
N PHE A 8 1.23 -6.40 1.40
CA PHE A 8 2.15 -5.58 2.18
C PHE A 8 1.59 -5.39 3.59
N ASP A 9 2.38 -5.77 4.59
CA ASP A 9 2.05 -5.57 6.01
C ASP A 9 2.88 -4.42 6.55
N GLU A 10 2.23 -3.31 6.89
CA GLU A 10 2.82 -2.05 7.36
C GLU A 10 4.08 -1.58 6.60
N PRO A 11 4.03 -1.42 5.26
CA PRO A 11 5.21 -1.20 4.41
C PRO A 11 5.93 0.13 4.64
N THR A 12 5.30 1.07 5.34
CA THR A 12 5.87 2.38 5.68
C THR A 12 6.39 2.47 7.11
N SER A 13 6.23 1.42 7.91
CA SER A 13 6.70 1.42 9.30
C SER A 13 8.21 1.68 9.36
N ALA A 14 8.61 2.55 10.28
CA ALA A 14 10.01 2.94 10.50
C ALA A 14 10.71 3.65 9.32
N LEU A 15 9.99 4.10 8.31
CA LEU A 15 10.54 4.92 7.22
C LEU A 15 10.40 6.41 7.50
N ASP A 16 11.42 7.17 7.10
CA ASP A 16 11.36 8.62 7.09
C ASP A 16 10.30 9.13 6.09
N PRO A 17 9.68 10.31 6.30
CA PRO A 17 8.63 10.85 5.44
C PRO A 17 8.99 10.94 3.95
N GLU A 18 10.27 11.14 3.63
CA GLU A 18 10.77 11.19 2.25
C GLU A 18 10.67 9.82 1.56
N LEU A 19 11.08 8.75 2.26
CA LEU A 19 11.05 7.37 1.76
C LEU A 19 9.61 6.84 1.62
N ILE A 20 8.68 7.32 2.44
CA ILE A 20 7.25 7.00 2.29
C ILE A 20 6.77 7.39 0.87
N GLY A 21 7.18 8.55 0.36
CA GLY A 21 6.84 9.00 -0.99
C GLY A 21 7.33 8.04 -2.08
N GLU A 22 8.54 7.51 -1.94
CA GLU A 22 9.13 6.57 -2.90
C GLU A 22 8.39 5.22 -2.88
N VAL A 23 8.12 4.69 -1.68
CA VAL A 23 7.36 3.43 -1.52
C VAL A 23 5.98 3.56 -2.15
N LEU A 24 5.27 4.67 -1.87
CA LEU A 24 3.98 4.98 -2.47
C LEU A 24 4.03 4.98 -4.01
N ALA A 25 5.08 5.55 -4.60
CA ALA A 25 5.25 5.61 -6.06
C ALA A 25 5.45 4.21 -6.68
N VAL A 26 6.26 3.37 -6.04
CA VAL A 26 6.46 1.98 -6.47
C VAL A 26 5.16 1.18 -6.40
N MET A 27 4.42 1.29 -5.29
CA MET A 27 3.14 0.58 -5.11
C MET A 27 2.12 0.99 -6.19
N LYS A 28 2.00 2.29 -6.49
CA LYS A 28 1.13 2.78 -7.57
C LYS A 28 1.52 2.23 -8.93
N THR A 29 2.82 2.11 -9.20
CA THR A 29 3.33 1.55 -10.47
C THR A 29 2.94 0.09 -10.61
N LEU A 30 3.12 -0.71 -9.56
CA LEU A 30 2.73 -2.13 -9.54
C LEU A 30 1.21 -2.31 -9.75
N ALA A 31 0.39 -1.46 -9.13
CA ALA A 31 -1.05 -1.47 -9.33
C ALA A 31 -1.43 -1.12 -10.79
N GLN A 32 -0.76 -0.15 -11.40
CA GLN A 32 -0.96 0.24 -12.80
C GLN A 32 -0.54 -0.86 -13.79
N GLU A 33 0.42 -1.71 -13.44
CA GLU A 33 0.80 -2.88 -14.23
C GLU A 33 -0.22 -4.03 -14.16
N GLY A 34 -1.32 -3.86 -13.41
CA GLY A 34 -2.39 -4.83 -13.29
C GLY A 34 -2.21 -5.85 -12.17
N GLN A 35 -1.24 -5.64 -11.26
CA GLN A 35 -1.15 -6.45 -10.05
C GLN A 35 -2.13 -5.97 -9.00
N THR A 36 -2.87 -6.90 -8.39
CA THR A 36 -3.71 -6.58 -7.24
C THR A 36 -2.82 -6.42 -6.01
N ILE A 37 -3.03 -5.34 -5.25
CA ILE A 37 -2.25 -5.06 -4.03
C ILE A 37 -3.20 -5.01 -2.84
N LEU A 38 -2.86 -5.76 -1.79
CA LEU A 38 -3.49 -5.69 -0.48
C LEU A 38 -2.50 -5.07 0.50
N ILE A 39 -2.94 -4.04 1.22
CA ILE A 39 -2.10 -3.33 2.19
C ILE A 39 -2.79 -3.40 3.55
N VAL A 40 -2.04 -3.80 4.56
CA VAL A 40 -2.45 -3.73 5.97
C VAL A 40 -1.69 -2.58 6.60
N ASN A 41 -2.41 -1.62 7.17
CA ASN A 41 -1.81 -0.49 7.88
C ASN A 41 -2.78 0.11 8.90
N HIS A 42 -2.25 0.99 9.75
CA HIS A 42 -3.03 1.81 10.68
C HIS A 42 -2.99 3.32 10.33
N GLU A 43 -2.31 3.70 9.23
CA GLU A 43 -2.16 5.08 8.78
C GLU A 43 -3.24 5.48 7.75
N MET A 44 -4.25 6.25 8.16
CA MET A 44 -5.37 6.61 7.28
C MET A 44 -4.97 7.56 6.14
N ASN A 45 -4.06 8.51 6.40
CA ASN A 45 -3.54 9.41 5.35
C ASN A 45 -2.79 8.65 4.25
N PHE A 46 -2.21 7.50 4.58
CA PHE A 46 -1.59 6.62 3.61
C PHE A 46 -2.67 5.93 2.79
N ALA A 47 -3.65 5.31 3.45
CA ALA A 47 -4.74 4.58 2.79
C ALA A 47 -5.49 5.48 1.79
N GLU A 48 -5.81 6.72 2.17
CA GLU A 48 -6.46 7.71 1.29
C GLU A 48 -5.67 7.98 0.00
N LYS A 49 -4.33 7.92 0.04
CA LYS A 49 -3.48 8.28 -1.11
C LYS A 49 -3.25 7.15 -2.11
N VAL A 50 -3.47 5.89 -1.73
CA VAL A 50 -3.13 4.71 -2.55
C VAL A 50 -4.25 3.73 -2.76
N ALA A 51 -5.23 3.68 -1.86
CA ALA A 51 -6.22 2.62 -1.89
C ALA A 51 -7.38 3.00 -2.81
N ASP A 52 -7.71 2.11 -3.75
CA ASP A 52 -8.97 2.17 -4.49
C ASP A 52 -10.16 1.84 -3.57
N HIS A 53 -9.93 0.96 -2.60
CA HIS A 53 -10.91 0.52 -1.60
C HIS A 53 -10.28 0.43 -0.21
N VAL A 54 -11.00 0.91 0.80
CA VAL A 54 -10.56 0.85 2.21
C VAL A 54 -11.53 -0.04 3.00
N ILE A 55 -10.97 -0.99 3.75
CA ILE A 55 -11.72 -1.86 4.66
C ILE A 55 -11.30 -1.50 6.09
N PHE A 56 -12.28 -1.10 6.91
CA PHE A 56 -12.07 -0.86 8.33
C PHE A 56 -12.29 -2.15 9.12
N MET A 57 -11.30 -2.51 9.94
CA MET A 57 -11.42 -3.56 10.93
C MET A 57 -11.55 -2.91 12.31
N ALA A 58 -12.64 -3.22 13.02
CA ALA A 58 -12.92 -2.73 14.36
C ALA A 58 -13.58 -3.86 15.17
N ASP A 59 -13.22 -3.95 16.45
CA ASP A 59 -13.90 -4.80 17.44
C ASP A 59 -14.97 -3.99 18.21
#